data_AF-A0A6P2FJQ8-F1
#
_entry.id   AF-A0A6P2FJQ8-F1
#
_cell.length_a   1.000
_cell.length_b   1.000
_cell.length_c   1.000
_cell.angle_alpha   90.00
_cell.angle_beta   90.00
_cell.angle_gamma   90.00
#
_symmetry.space_group_name_H-M   'P 1'
#
loop_
_entity.id
_entity.type
_entity.pdbx_description
1 polymer ?
#
loop_
_entity_poly.entity_id
_entity_poly.type
_entity_poly.pdbx_seq_one_letter_code
_entity_poly.pdbx_strand_id
1 'polypeptide(L)'
;MRHADRVERTCEFDTTDPLLSLVAAGLGFAVTTPMCLWQSRHFASQLRMVPFEVLRARGGPYSPLSRTFYLSFREGELGSLPKDIEGLTRVAMSGRIAPEMEKVLGLPREMMFKPAG
;
A
#
# COMPACT_ATOMS: atom_id res chain seq x y z
N MET A 1 6.05 -9.67 -28.91
CA MET A 1 5.13 -8.58 -29.28
C MET A 1 5.14 -7.58 -28.12
N ARG A 2 5.72 -6.40 -28.32
CA ARG A 2 6.02 -5.42 -27.26
C ARG A 2 4.73 -4.72 -26.84
N HIS A 3 4.27 -4.92 -25.61
CA HIS A 3 3.18 -4.14 -25.01
C HIS A 3 3.64 -2.78 -24.47
N ALA A 4 4.91 -2.40 -24.68
CA ALA A 4 5.51 -1.20 -24.11
C ALA A 4 5.32 0.08 -24.96
N ASP A 5 4.99 -0.05 -26.26
CA ASP A 5 5.07 1.09 -27.19
C ASP A 5 3.80 1.96 -27.26
N ARG A 6 2.83 1.82 -26.34
CA ARG A 6 1.66 2.72 -26.34
C ARG A 6 0.96 2.90 -25.00
N VAL A 7 1.71 3.17 -23.93
CA VAL A 7 1.13 3.87 -22.77
C VAL A 7 1.22 5.38 -23.04
N GLU A 8 0.49 5.86 -24.06
CA GLU A 8 0.15 7.30 -24.14
C GLU A 8 -0.94 7.54 -23.09
N ARG A 9 -0.55 7.57 -21.81
CA ARG A 9 -1.34 8.02 -20.64
C ARG A 9 -0.51 7.97 -19.35
N THR A 10 0.80 8.17 -19.42
CA THR A 10 1.68 8.08 -18.24
C THR A 10 1.78 9.44 -17.57
N CYS A 11 0.81 9.77 -16.73
CA CYS A 11 1.05 10.80 -15.73
C CYS A 11 1.88 10.16 -14.62
N GLU A 12 3.12 10.60 -14.47
CA GLU A 12 4.03 10.10 -13.44
C GLU A 12 3.96 10.99 -12.20
N PHE A 13 3.69 10.37 -11.06
CA PHE A 13 3.65 11.06 -9.77
C PHE A 13 4.48 10.27 -8.78
N ASP A 14 5.31 10.98 -8.03
CA ASP A 14 6.12 10.47 -6.93
C ASP A 14 5.38 10.51 -5.59
N THR A 15 4.26 11.22 -5.54
CA THR A 15 3.49 11.52 -4.34
C THR A 15 2.08 10.93 -4.41
N THR A 16 1.59 10.44 -3.27
CA THR A 16 0.30 9.73 -3.22
C THR A 16 -0.90 10.67 -3.38
N ASP A 17 -0.87 11.86 -2.78
CA ASP A 17 -2.00 12.81 -2.82
C ASP A 17 -2.33 13.25 -4.26
N PRO A 18 -1.37 13.74 -5.08
CA PRO A 18 -1.66 14.10 -6.48
C PRO A 18 -2.15 12.91 -7.29
N LEU A 19 -1.54 11.73 -7.13
CA LEU A 19 -1.97 10.51 -7.82
C LEU A 19 -3.44 10.16 -7.51
N LEU A 20 -3.81 10.12 -6.23
CA LEU A 20 -5.18 9.77 -5.84
C LEU A 20 -6.20 10.86 -6.19
N SER A 21 -5.80 12.13 -6.21
CA SER A 21 -6.69 13.22 -6.64
C SER A 21 -7.16 13.05 -8.09
N LEU A 22 -6.28 12.56 -8.98
CA LEU A 22 -6.61 12.35 -10.39
C LEU A 22 -7.48 11.10 -10.59
N VAL A 23 -7.22 10.05 -9.83
CA VAL A 23 -8.07 8.85 -9.82
C VAL A 23 -9.47 9.18 -9.29
N ALA A 24 -9.55 9.94 -8.19
CA ALA A 24 -10.82 10.41 -7.62
C ALA A 24 -11.58 11.32 -8.59
N ALA A 25 -10.87 12.14 -9.38
CA ALA A 25 -11.44 12.96 -10.44
C ALA A 25 -11.81 12.17 -11.72
N GLY A 26 -11.57 10.85 -11.76
CA GLY A 26 -11.99 9.98 -12.87
C GLY A 26 -11.02 9.94 -14.06
N LEU A 27 -9.79 10.43 -13.92
CA LEU A 27 -8.82 10.47 -15.03
C LEU A 27 -8.18 9.11 -15.33
N GLY A 28 -8.38 8.10 -14.48
CA GLY A 28 -7.87 6.76 -14.70
C GLY A 28 -7.91 5.88 -13.46
N PHE A 29 -6.96 4.95 -13.39
CA PHE A 29 -6.74 4.08 -12.24
C PHE A 29 -5.27 4.12 -11.84
N ALA A 30 -4.98 3.72 -10.61
CA ALA A 30 -3.63 3.56 -10.11
C ALA A 30 -3.48 2.20 -9.43
N VAL A 31 -2.28 1.62 -9.55
CA VAL A 31 -1.85 0.51 -8.71
C VAL A 31 -1.10 1.10 -7.54
N THR A 32 -1.54 0.79 -6.32
CA THR A 32 -0.95 1.36 -5.10
C THR A 32 -0.97 0.35 -3.96
N THR A 33 -0.41 0.72 -2.82
CA THR A 33 -0.37 -0.12 -1.62
C THR A 33 -1.39 0.36 -0.58
N PRO A 34 -1.86 -0.53 0.31
CA PRO A 34 -2.80 -0.15 1.38
C PRO A 34 -2.30 1.02 2.25
N MET A 35 -0.99 1.07 2.55
CA MET A 35 -0.41 2.17 3.33
C MET A 35 -0.53 3.53 2.64
N CYS A 36 -0.34 3.59 1.32
CA CYS A 36 -0.52 4.83 0.54
C CYS A 36 -1.98 5.29 0.56
N LEU A 37 -2.93 4.36 0.37
CA LEU A 37 -4.36 4.69 0.46
C LEU A 37 -4.73 5.24 1.85
N TRP A 38 -4.17 4.66 2.91
CA TRP A 38 -4.41 5.13 4.28
C TRP A 38 -3.76 6.50 4.57
N GLN A 39 -2.57 6.75 4.02
CA GLN A 39 -1.90 8.05 4.13
C GLN A 39 -2.78 9.17 3.56
N SER A 40 -3.39 8.92 2.40
CA SER A 40 -4.23 9.87 1.65
C SER A 40 -5.73 9.55 1.77
N ARG A 41 -6.14 9.03 2.93
CA ARG A 41 -7.48 8.47 3.19
C ARG A 41 -8.66 9.43 3.01
N HIS A 42 -8.42 10.73 2.92
CA HIS A 42 -9.47 11.69 2.63
C HIS A 42 -10.09 11.49 1.23
N PHE A 43 -9.40 10.79 0.32
CA PHE A 43 -9.96 10.35 -0.95
C PHE A 43 -10.72 9.02 -0.88
N ALA A 44 -10.66 8.26 0.23
CA ALA A 44 -11.15 6.88 0.27
C ALA A 44 -12.62 6.71 -0.14
N SER A 45 -13.50 7.65 0.25
CA SER A 45 -14.92 7.63 -0.12
C SER A 45 -15.19 7.91 -1.61
N GLN A 46 -14.20 8.45 -2.33
CA GLN A 46 -14.29 8.80 -3.75
C GLN A 46 -13.62 7.73 -4.64
N LEU A 47 -12.98 6.73 -4.04
CA LEU A 47 -12.21 5.70 -4.74
C LEU A 47 -12.93 4.35 -4.66
N ARG A 48 -12.87 3.62 -5.77
CA ARG A 48 -13.20 2.19 -5.78
C ARG A 48 -11.91 1.38 -5.66
N MET A 49 -11.74 0.71 -4.53
CA MET A 49 -10.60 -0.19 -4.31
C MET A 49 -10.92 -1.58 -4.85
N VAL A 50 -9.99 -2.17 -5.59
CA VAL A 50 -10.09 -3.53 -6.14
C VAL A 50 -8.82 -4.30 -5.79
N PRO A 51 -8.87 -5.28 -4.86
CA PRO A 51 -7.72 -6.12 -4.54
C PRO A 51 -7.24 -6.92 -5.76
N PHE A 52 -5.95 -7.22 -5.85
CA PHE A 52 -5.43 -8.00 -6.98
C PHE A 52 -5.93 -9.45 -6.94
N GLU A 53 -6.13 -9.99 -5.75
CA GLU A 53 -6.54 -11.37 -5.49
C GLU A 53 -7.91 -11.72 -6.11
N VAL A 54 -8.77 -10.71 -6.32
CA VAL A 54 -10.07 -10.91 -7.01
C VAL A 54 -9.94 -10.89 -8.53
N LEU A 55 -8.81 -10.42 -9.06
CA LEU A 55 -8.53 -10.40 -10.49
C LEU A 55 -8.07 -11.79 -10.96
N ARG A 56 -8.36 -12.11 -12.22
CA ARG A 56 -7.92 -13.34 -12.87
C ARG A 56 -6.87 -13.03 -13.91
N ALA A 57 -5.80 -13.82 -13.94
CA ALA A 57 -4.78 -13.77 -14.98
C ALA A 57 -4.41 -15.18 -15.42
N ARG A 58 -4.27 -15.39 -16.74
CA ARG A 58 -3.78 -16.64 -17.34
C ARG A 58 -4.47 -17.92 -16.82
N GLY A 59 -5.78 -17.86 -16.58
CA GLY A 59 -6.59 -19.02 -16.17
C GLY A 59 -6.72 -19.24 -14.66
N GLY A 60 -6.10 -18.41 -13.81
CA GLY A 60 -6.18 -18.53 -12.36
C GLY A 60 -6.33 -17.19 -11.63
N PRO A 61 -6.51 -17.20 -10.29
CA PRO A 61 -6.46 -15.99 -9.50
C PRO A 61 -5.07 -15.34 -9.57
N TYR A 62 -5.03 -14.02 -9.51
CA TYR A 62 -3.76 -13.29 -9.44
C TYR A 62 -3.06 -13.59 -8.11
N SER A 63 -1.73 -13.75 -8.14
CA SER A 63 -0.96 -14.00 -6.92
C SER A 63 -0.97 -12.79 -6.00
N PRO A 64 -1.07 -12.96 -4.67
CA PRO A 64 -1.03 -11.85 -3.74
C PRO A 64 0.24 -11.02 -3.91
N LEU A 65 0.09 -9.69 -3.92
CA LEU A 65 1.21 -8.76 -3.96
C LEU A 65 1.47 -8.23 -2.55
N SER A 66 2.71 -8.37 -2.09
CA SER A 66 3.13 -7.91 -0.76
C SER A 66 4.30 -6.94 -0.84
N ARG A 67 4.32 -5.98 0.09
CA ARG A 67 5.48 -5.11 0.34
C ARG A 67 5.94 -5.31 1.77
N THR A 68 7.25 -5.47 1.95
CA THR A 68 7.88 -5.58 3.27
C THR A 68 8.58 -4.27 3.63
N PHE A 69 8.35 -3.78 4.83
CA PHE A 69 9.10 -2.66 5.39
C PHE A 69 10.28 -3.19 6.19
N TYR A 70 11.47 -2.62 5.94
CA TYR A 70 12.71 -2.96 6.63
C TYR A 70 13.22 -1.73 7.38
N LEU A 71 13.72 -1.95 8.59
CA LEU A 71 14.49 -0.94 9.32
C LEU A 71 15.98 -1.18 9.02
N SER A 72 16.61 -0.20 8.39
CA SER A 72 18.06 -0.23 8.12
C SER A 72 18.77 0.72 9.07
N PHE A 73 19.86 0.24 9.68
CA PHE A 73 20.69 1.00 10.60
C PHE A 73 22.15 0.52 10.48
N ARG A 74 23.09 1.35 10.94
CA ARG A 74 24.51 1.01 10.96
C ARG A 74 24.82 0.18 12.20
N GLU A 75 25.55 -0.92 12.01
CA GLU A 75 25.98 -1.77 13.11
C GLU A 75 26.91 -0.99 14.06
N GLY A 76 26.72 -1.17 15.37
CA GLY A 76 27.48 -0.46 16.40
C GLY A 76 27.04 0.99 16.64
N GLU A 77 26.11 1.53 15.86
CA GLU A 77 25.55 2.87 16.08
C GLU A 77 24.18 2.81 16.79
N LEU A 78 23.78 3.91 17.43
CA LEU A 78 22.44 4.13 18.02
C LEU A 78 22.03 3.17 19.16
N GLY A 79 22.88 2.25 19.59
CA GLY A 79 22.64 1.39 20.76
C GLY A 79 21.37 0.55 20.63
N SER A 80 20.45 0.64 21.59
CA SER A 80 19.17 -0.09 21.57
C SER A 80 18.12 0.53 20.63
N LEU A 81 18.35 1.75 20.16
CA LEU A 81 17.32 2.53 19.47
C LEU A 81 16.69 1.82 18.27
N PRO A 82 17.44 1.11 17.38
CA PRO A 82 16.81 0.38 16.28
C PRO A 82 15.82 -0.68 16.76
N LYS A 83 16.15 -1.39 17.84
CA LYS A 83 15.27 -2.40 18.44
C LYS A 83 14.04 -1.76 19.07
N ASP A 84 14.21 -0.61 19.72
CA ASP A 84 13.11 0.14 20.31
C ASP A 84 12.15 0.68 19.22
N ILE A 85 12.69 1.21 18.13
CA ILE A 85 11.91 1.66 16.95
C ILE A 85 11.18 0.48 16.31
N GLU A 86 11.84 -0.66 16.12
CA GLU A 86 11.19 -1.87 15.58
C GLU A 86 10.01 -2.29 16.45
N GLY A 87 10.22 -2.39 17.77
CA GLY A 87 9.19 -2.77 18.74
C GLY A 87 8.00 -1.81 18.72
N LEU A 88 8.26 -0.50 18.82
CA LEU A 88 7.24 0.53 18.76
C LEU A 88 6.48 0.51 17.44
N THR A 89 7.18 0.34 16.31
CA THR A 89 6.56 0.27 14.99
C THR A 89 5.64 -0.95 14.88
N ARG A 90 6.07 -2.12 15.35
CA ARG A 90 5.24 -3.34 15.35
C ARG A 90 3.98 -3.19 16.19
N VAL A 91 4.10 -2.60 17.38
CA VAL A 91 2.97 -2.33 18.28
C VAL A 91 2.00 -1.33 17.64
N ALA A 92 2.50 -0.22 17.11
CA ALA A 92 1.67 0.79 16.45
C ALA A 92 0.97 0.23 15.20
N MET A 93 1.68 -0.53 14.36
CA MET A 93 1.12 -1.15 13.17
C MET A 93 0.01 -2.15 13.52
N SER A 94 0.25 -3.02 14.48
CA SER A 94 -0.67 -4.11 14.80
C SER A 94 -1.86 -3.68 15.66
N GLY A 95 -1.63 -2.75 16.59
CA GLY A 95 -2.62 -2.31 17.57
C GLY A 95 -3.44 -1.10 17.15
N ARG A 96 -2.95 -0.27 16.22
CA ARG A 96 -3.62 0.97 15.83
C ARG A 96 -3.79 1.14 14.34
N ILE A 97 -2.71 1.03 13.56
CA ILE A 97 -2.74 1.41 12.15
C ILE A 97 -3.53 0.38 11.33
N ALA A 98 -3.25 -0.93 11.46
CA ALA A 98 -3.97 -1.95 10.70
C ALA A 98 -5.49 -1.98 10.99
N PRO A 99 -5.96 -1.88 12.25
CA PRO A 99 -7.39 -1.75 12.54
C PRO A 99 -8.02 -0.48 11.92
N GLU A 100 -7.33 0.66 11.98
CA GLU A 100 -7.82 1.90 11.38
C GLU A 100 -7.86 1.82 9.84
N MET A 101 -6.88 1.15 9.23
CA MET A 101 -6.88 0.89 7.79
C MET A 101 -8.08 0.06 7.36
N GLU A 102 -8.38 -1.04 8.08
CA GLU A 102 -9.57 -1.87 7.83
C GLU A 102 -10.85 -1.05 7.90
N LYS A 103 -11.00 -0.24 8.95
CA LYS A 103 -12.16 0.65 9.10
C LYS A 103 -12.30 1.67 7.98
N VAL A 104 -11.20 2.31 7.59
CA VAL A 104 -11.19 3.42 6.62
C VAL A 104 -11.29 2.94 5.18
N LEU A 105 -10.61 1.83 4.86
CA LEU A 105 -10.52 1.31 3.50
C LEU A 105 -11.62 0.26 3.20
N GLY A 106 -12.28 -0.28 4.24
CA GLY A 106 -13.33 -1.29 4.06
C GLY A 106 -12.82 -2.60 3.47
N LEU A 107 -11.53 -2.88 3.59
CA LEU A 107 -10.89 -4.12 3.15
C LEU A 107 -10.48 -4.96 4.36
N PRO A 108 -10.58 -6.29 4.29
CA PRO A 108 -10.16 -7.17 5.38
C PRO A 108 -8.69 -6.95 5.75
N ARG A 109 -8.40 -6.89 7.04
CA ARG A 109 -7.04 -6.63 7.56
C ARG A 109 -5.98 -7.55 6.98
N GLU A 110 -6.28 -8.84 6.84
CA GLU A 110 -5.37 -9.87 6.35
C GLU A 110 -4.90 -9.65 4.90
N MET A 111 -5.67 -8.90 4.10
CA MET A 111 -5.28 -8.50 2.74
C MET A 111 -4.29 -7.33 2.74
N MET A 112 -4.22 -6.57 3.83
CA MET A 112 -3.46 -5.31 3.89
C MET A 112 -2.24 -5.37 4.79
N PHE A 113 -2.31 -6.17 5.85
CA PHE A 113 -1.26 -6.25 6.86
C PHE A 113 -1.02 -7.70 7.27
N LYS A 114 0.24 -8.13 7.07
CA LYS A 114 0.79 -9.35 7.63
C LYS A 114 1.89 -8.97 8.61
N PRO A 115 1.80 -9.36 9.90
CA PRO A 115 2.92 -9.14 10.82
C PRO A 115 4.15 -9.90 10.31
N ALA A 116 5.33 -9.29 10.45
CA ALA A 116 6.57 -10.01 10.17
C ALA A 116 6.70 -11.16 11.17
N GLY A 117 6.90 -12.38 10.64
CA GLY A 117 7.11 -13.60 11.41
C GLY A 117 8.43 -13.63 12.15
#